data_AF-A0A0F9F8J4-F1
#
_entry.id   AF-A0A0F9F8J4-F1
#
_cell.length_a   1.000
_cell.length_b   1.000
_cell.length_c   1.000
_cell.angle_alpha   90.00
_cell.angle_beta   90.00
_cell.angle_gamma   90.00
#
_symmetry.space_group_name_H-M   'P 1'
#
loop_
_entity.id
_entity.type
_entity.pdbx_description
1 polymer ?
#
loop_
_entity_poly.entity_id
_entity_poly.type
_entity_poly.pdbx_seq_one_letter_code
_entity_poly.pdbx_strand_id
1 'polypeptide(L)'
;MVNITEIRTIFRNELAHYLSNKKGARIVTIVTETDPGKSKKYKGIVKKQSYVNGIINFNYENSVNRQREREGNIPDFQVKPRKWGERVKNTPLITHKGNIYLEMKVQKVLRTEYFIQNKYGILVLTTHEKIKQYLRKKNNQSQQELTKQVILRDYKLGSIIGLVMDSITYKIGE
;
A
#
# COMPACT_ATOMS: atom_id res chain seq x y z
N MET A 1 -7.26 -13.78 26.49
CA MET A 1 -8.45 -13.13 25.88
C MET A 1 -8.23 -13.04 24.38
N VAL A 2 -9.08 -13.70 23.59
CA VAL A 2 -9.05 -13.59 22.12
C VAL A 2 -9.79 -12.30 21.78
N ASN A 3 -9.08 -11.26 21.32
CA ASN A 3 -9.72 -10.06 20.77
C ASN A 3 -10.37 -10.46 19.45
N ILE A 4 -11.65 -10.81 19.49
CA ILE A 4 -12.47 -11.01 18.31
C ILE A 4 -12.57 -9.64 17.63
N THR A 5 -11.80 -9.47 16.56
CA THR A 5 -11.83 -8.24 15.77
C THR A 5 -13.13 -8.25 15.01
N GLU A 6 -13.96 -7.21 15.17
CA GLU A 6 -15.23 -7.09 14.46
C GLU A 6 -14.98 -7.09 12.95
N ILE A 7 -15.72 -7.93 12.21
CA ILE A 7 -15.63 -8.01 10.74
C ILE A 7 -16.83 -7.29 10.14
N ARG A 8 -16.57 -6.27 9.31
CA ARG A 8 -17.57 -5.50 8.57
C ARG A 8 -17.31 -5.58 7.07
N THR A 9 -18.33 -5.29 6.28
CA THR A 9 -18.16 -5.01 4.85
C THR A 9 -18.25 -3.51 4.64
N ILE A 10 -17.43 -2.97 3.75
CA ILE A 10 -17.52 -1.58 3.27
C ILE A 10 -17.37 -1.59 1.76
N PHE A 11 -18.22 -0.87 1.05
CA PHE A 11 -18.13 -0.79 -0.40
C PHE A 11 -17.04 0.19 -0.83
N ARG A 12 -16.52 0.01 -2.05
CA ARG A 12 -15.35 0.77 -2.51
C ARG A 12 -15.61 2.29 -2.61
N ASN A 13 -16.82 2.68 -2.99
CA ASN A 13 -17.27 4.07 -2.98
C ASN A 13 -17.28 4.66 -1.56
N GLU A 14 -17.71 3.88 -0.56
CA GLU A 14 -17.76 4.27 0.85
C GLU A 14 -16.36 4.31 1.48
N LEU A 15 -15.44 3.43 1.06
CA LEU A 15 -14.08 3.37 1.58
C LEU A 15 -13.34 4.71 1.42
N ALA A 16 -13.48 5.36 0.26
CA ALA A 16 -12.85 6.67 0.03
C ALA A 16 -13.41 7.73 1.00
N HIS A 17 -14.74 7.74 1.21
CA HIS A 17 -15.39 8.66 2.13
C HIS A 17 -14.94 8.38 3.59
N TYR A 18 -14.94 7.10 3.99
CA TYR A 18 -14.50 6.66 5.31
C TYR A 18 -13.07 7.11 5.63
N LEU A 19 -12.14 6.94 4.70
CA LEU A 19 -10.73 7.36 4.86
C LEU A 19 -10.58 8.89 4.87
N SER A 20 -11.38 9.62 4.09
CA SER A 20 -11.34 11.09 4.02
C SER A 20 -11.76 11.76 5.33
N ASN A 21 -12.65 11.11 6.08
CA ASN A 21 -13.13 11.60 7.37
C ASN A 21 -12.16 11.33 8.53
N LYS A 22 -11.11 10.51 8.33
CA LYS A 22 -10.11 10.28 9.38
C LYS A 22 -9.17 11.47 9.48
N LYS A 23 -8.99 11.97 10.70
CA LYS A 23 -8.05 13.04 11.05
C LYS A 23 -6.90 12.50 11.90
N GLY A 24 -5.77 13.20 11.82
CA GLY A 24 -4.53 12.79 12.46
C GLY A 24 -3.93 11.52 11.87
N ALA A 25 -2.68 11.23 12.26
CA ALA A 25 -2.00 10.02 11.84
C ALA A 25 -2.71 8.77 12.39
N ARG A 26 -2.96 7.79 11.53
CA ARG A 26 -3.62 6.53 11.91
C ARG A 26 -2.81 5.33 11.45
N ILE A 27 -2.68 4.34 12.32
CA ILE A 27 -2.11 3.03 11.95
C ILE A 27 -3.20 2.25 11.21
N VAL A 28 -2.81 1.64 10.12
CA VAL A 28 -3.70 0.85 9.27
C VAL A 28 -2.97 -0.39 8.78
N THR A 29 -3.71 -1.48 8.59
CA THR A 29 -3.25 -2.62 7.79
C THR A 29 -4.14 -2.76 6.58
N ILE A 30 -3.56 -2.81 5.38
CA ILE A 30 -4.30 -3.06 4.15
C ILE A 30 -3.97 -4.43 3.59
N VAL A 31 -4.95 -5.05 2.96
CA VAL A 31 -4.76 -6.20 2.08
C VAL A 31 -4.97 -5.72 0.65
N THR A 32 -3.98 -5.92 -0.20
CA THR A 32 -4.01 -5.48 -1.59
C THR A 32 -3.88 -6.65 -2.52
N GLU A 33 -4.66 -6.68 -3.59
CA GLU A 33 -4.52 -7.61 -4.71
C GLU A 33 -4.11 -6.84 -5.97
N THR A 34 -3.00 -7.26 -6.57
CA THR A 34 -2.44 -6.62 -7.76
C THR A 34 -1.97 -7.64 -8.78
N ASP A 35 -1.80 -7.17 -10.01
CA ASP A 35 -1.14 -7.92 -11.08
C ASP A 35 0.33 -7.51 -11.14
N PRO A 36 1.28 -8.38 -10.76
CA PRO A 36 2.69 -8.05 -10.73
C PRO A 36 3.39 -8.26 -12.09
N GLY A 37 2.65 -8.58 -13.15
CA GLY A 37 3.16 -8.92 -14.47
C GLY A 37 4.04 -7.83 -15.10
N LYS A 38 5.14 -8.25 -15.72
CA LYS A 38 6.08 -7.36 -16.41
C LYS A 38 5.57 -6.81 -17.73
N SER A 39 4.57 -7.44 -18.34
CA SER A 39 3.98 -7.00 -19.62
C SER A 39 2.49 -7.34 -19.69
N LYS A 40 1.79 -6.72 -20.66
CA LYS A 40 0.36 -6.99 -20.92
C LYS A 40 0.09 -8.48 -21.21
N LYS A 41 1.05 -9.20 -21.77
CA LYS A 41 0.94 -10.66 -22.07
C LYS A 41 0.69 -11.49 -20.81
N TYR A 42 1.22 -11.08 -19.67
CA TYR A 42 1.12 -11.83 -18.42
C TYR A 42 0.01 -11.33 -17.50
N LYS A 43 -0.83 -10.41 -18.01
CA LYS A 43 -1.92 -9.84 -17.25
C LYS A 43 -2.95 -10.91 -16.91
N GLY A 44 -3.35 -10.99 -15.66
CA GLY A 44 -4.32 -11.98 -15.13
C GLY A 44 -3.72 -13.35 -14.81
N ILE A 45 -2.52 -13.68 -15.32
CA ILE A 45 -1.88 -14.98 -15.09
C ILE A 45 -1.36 -15.09 -13.66
N VAL A 46 -0.85 -13.99 -13.10
CA VAL A 46 -0.33 -13.94 -11.73
C VAL A 46 -1.10 -12.88 -10.95
N LYS A 47 -1.53 -13.23 -9.75
CA LYS A 47 -1.98 -12.27 -8.74
C LYS A 47 -1.01 -12.24 -7.57
N LYS A 48 -0.84 -11.06 -7.00
CA LYS A 48 -0.07 -10.83 -5.80
C LYS A 48 -0.99 -10.25 -4.74
N GLN A 49 -1.11 -10.94 -3.62
CA GLN A 49 -1.74 -10.41 -2.43
C GLN A 49 -0.68 -9.95 -1.44
N SER A 50 -0.88 -8.79 -0.83
CA SER A 50 0.07 -8.22 0.13
C SER A 50 -0.65 -7.61 1.31
N TYR A 51 -0.20 -8.01 2.49
CA TYR A 51 -0.66 -7.53 3.79
C TYR A 51 0.35 -6.52 4.28
N VAL A 52 -0.05 -5.25 4.35
CA VAL A 52 0.87 -4.15 4.59
C VAL A 52 0.37 -3.33 5.77
N ASN A 53 1.21 -3.25 6.81
CA ASN A 53 0.99 -2.32 7.90
C ASN A 53 1.67 -0.98 7.60
N GLY A 54 0.97 0.10 7.90
CA GLY A 54 1.46 1.43 7.64
C GLY A 54 0.74 2.52 8.43
N ILE A 55 1.08 3.76 8.10
CA ILE A 55 0.49 4.96 8.69
C ILE A 55 -0.05 5.84 7.56
N ILE A 56 -1.30 6.27 7.69
CA ILE A 56 -1.95 7.26 6.81
C ILE A 56 -2.01 8.62 7.51
N ASN A 57 -2.28 9.70 6.77
CA ASN A 57 -2.35 11.07 7.31
C ASN A 57 -1.08 11.48 8.08
N PHE A 58 0.08 11.03 7.61
CA PHE A 58 1.37 11.34 8.21
C PHE A 58 2.05 12.48 7.44
N ASN A 59 2.97 13.18 8.10
CA ASN A 59 3.87 14.11 7.43
C ASN A 59 5.14 13.36 7.00
N TYR A 60 5.38 13.28 5.68
CA TYR A 60 6.51 12.56 5.09
C TYR A 60 7.85 13.23 5.38
N GLU A 61 7.94 14.55 5.21
CA GLU A 61 9.14 15.32 5.51
C GLU A 61 9.56 15.15 6.98
N ASN A 62 8.63 15.38 7.91
CA ASN A 62 8.87 15.17 9.34
C ASN A 62 9.26 13.72 9.64
N SER A 63 8.68 12.74 8.93
CA SER A 63 9.06 11.33 9.09
C SER A 63 10.49 11.04 8.66
N VAL A 64 10.96 11.66 7.57
CA VAL A 64 12.33 11.50 7.07
C VAL A 64 13.30 12.23 7.99
N ASN A 65 13.01 13.47 8.37
CA ASN A 65 13.87 14.26 9.26
C ASN A 65 14.02 13.63 10.65
N ARG A 66 12.95 13.12 11.25
CA ARG A 66 13.03 12.33 12.49
C ARG A 66 13.81 11.03 12.33
N GLN A 67 13.84 10.45 11.13
CA GLN A 67 14.66 9.27 10.87
C GLN A 67 16.14 9.64 10.69
N ARG A 68 16.44 10.76 10.01
CA ARG A 68 17.80 11.31 9.87
C ARG A 68 18.40 11.62 11.24
N GLU A 69 17.66 12.33 12.08
CA GLU A 69 18.07 12.64 13.45
C GLU A 69 18.38 11.38 14.28
N ARG A 70 17.53 10.35 14.21
CA ARG A 70 17.76 9.05 14.88
C ARG A 70 18.99 8.29 14.35
N GLU A 71 19.38 8.54 13.11
CA GLU A 71 20.58 7.97 12.48
C GLU A 71 21.81 8.86 12.64
N GLY A 72 21.71 9.97 13.40
CA GLY A 72 22.82 10.91 13.63
C GLY A 72 23.09 11.88 12.47
N ASN A 73 22.17 11.95 11.49
CA ASN A 73 22.27 12.85 10.35
C ASN A 73 21.53 14.17 10.61
N ILE A 74 21.89 15.22 9.86
CA ILE A 74 21.23 16.53 9.91
C ILE A 74 19.79 16.40 9.36
N PRO A 75 18.75 16.90 10.07
CA PRO A 75 17.35 16.80 9.64
C PRO A 75 16.95 17.92 8.65
N ASP A 76 17.65 18.02 7.52
CA ASP A 76 17.50 19.07 6.49
C ASP A 76 16.74 18.61 5.23
N PHE A 77 16.11 17.43 5.27
CA PHE A 77 15.35 16.93 4.14
C PHE A 77 14.14 17.82 3.86
N GLN A 78 13.99 18.23 2.60
CA GLN A 78 12.85 18.97 2.09
C GLN A 78 12.10 18.15 1.05
N VAL A 79 10.79 17.99 1.23
CA VAL A 79 9.96 17.25 0.29
C VAL A 79 9.76 18.06 -1.00
N LYS A 80 10.09 17.45 -2.14
CA LYS A 80 9.78 18.02 -3.45
C LYS A 80 8.30 17.82 -3.80
N PRO A 81 7.72 18.68 -4.67
CA PRO A 81 6.39 18.46 -5.21
C PRO A 81 6.23 17.06 -5.83
N ARG A 82 5.01 16.52 -5.78
CA ARG A 82 4.72 15.19 -6.36
C ARG A 82 4.94 15.24 -7.87
N LYS A 83 5.61 14.22 -8.41
CA LYS A 83 5.78 14.07 -9.87
C LYS A 83 4.50 13.64 -10.59
N TRP A 84 3.54 13.08 -9.85
CA TRP A 84 2.29 12.57 -10.39
C TRP A 84 1.18 12.62 -9.32
N GLY A 85 -0.05 12.71 -9.82
CA GLY A 85 -1.26 12.75 -8.99
C GLY A 85 -1.39 14.02 -8.16
N GLU A 86 -2.61 14.25 -7.67
CA GLU A 86 -2.94 15.43 -6.88
C GLU A 86 -3.49 14.98 -5.53
N ARG A 87 -2.95 15.53 -4.44
CA ARG A 87 -3.44 15.21 -3.09
C ARG A 87 -4.80 15.85 -2.87
N VAL A 88 -5.77 15.05 -2.43
CA VAL A 88 -7.07 15.54 -1.98
C VAL A 88 -6.85 16.21 -0.62
N LYS A 89 -7.10 17.52 -0.56
CA LYS A 89 -6.80 18.38 0.59
C LYS A 89 -7.35 17.78 1.89
N ASN A 90 -6.52 17.75 2.93
CA ASN A 90 -6.87 17.28 4.29
C ASN A 90 -7.33 15.80 4.38
N THR A 91 -6.86 14.96 3.46
CA THR A 91 -7.12 13.52 3.43
C THR A 91 -5.85 12.74 3.07
N PRO A 92 -5.81 11.41 3.27
CA PRO A 92 -4.69 10.58 2.82
C PRO A 92 -4.83 10.14 1.35
N LEU A 93 -5.72 10.77 0.58
CA LEU A 93 -6.05 10.33 -0.78
C LEU A 93 -5.33 11.15 -1.85
N ILE A 94 -4.96 10.47 -2.93
CA ILE A 94 -4.38 11.05 -4.14
C ILE A 94 -5.30 10.70 -5.32
N THR A 95 -5.55 11.66 -6.21
CA THR A 95 -6.26 11.42 -7.48
C THR A 95 -5.28 11.42 -8.64
N HIS A 96 -5.47 10.52 -9.60
CA HIS A 96 -4.71 10.52 -10.85
C HIS A 96 -5.48 9.80 -11.96
N LYS A 97 -5.73 10.49 -13.08
CA LYS A 97 -6.38 9.93 -14.28
C LYS A 97 -7.67 9.15 -13.94
N GLY A 98 -8.56 9.76 -13.16
CA GLY A 98 -9.84 9.16 -12.73
C GLY A 98 -9.73 8.05 -11.67
N ASN A 99 -8.53 7.74 -11.18
CA ASN A 99 -8.32 6.75 -10.12
C ASN A 99 -7.98 7.44 -8.79
N ILE A 100 -8.38 6.80 -7.69
CA ILE A 100 -8.08 7.22 -6.33
C ILE A 100 -7.06 6.25 -5.71
N TYR A 101 -6.09 6.81 -5.00
CA TYR A 101 -5.03 6.10 -4.33
C TYR A 101 -4.97 6.51 -2.86
N LEU A 102 -4.67 5.55 -1.99
CA LEU A 102 -4.35 5.76 -0.59
C LEU A 102 -2.84 5.95 -0.45
N GLU A 103 -2.44 7.13 0.01
CA GLU A 103 -1.08 7.39 0.40
C GLU A 103 -0.79 6.83 1.80
N MET A 104 0.30 6.08 1.93
CA MET A 104 0.67 5.42 3.17
C MET A 104 2.19 5.39 3.36
N LYS A 105 2.62 5.63 4.60
CA LYS A 105 3.97 5.27 5.09
C LYS A 105 3.97 3.79 5.40
N VAL A 106 4.67 2.99 4.61
CA VAL A 106 4.82 1.56 4.91
C VAL A 106 5.73 1.38 6.11
N GLN A 107 5.21 0.71 7.14
CA GLN A 107 5.98 0.30 8.32
C GLN A 107 6.56 -1.09 8.12
N LYS A 108 5.70 -2.03 7.67
CA LYS A 108 6.08 -3.43 7.47
C LYS A 108 5.18 -4.10 6.44
N VAL A 109 5.77 -4.92 5.58
CA VAL A 109 5.02 -5.92 4.82
C VAL A 109 4.92 -7.17 5.69
N LEU A 110 3.71 -7.51 6.13
CA LEU A 110 3.47 -8.60 7.07
C LEU A 110 3.62 -9.95 6.36
N ARG A 111 3.01 -10.08 5.19
CA ARG A 111 3.17 -11.23 4.29
C ARG A 111 2.86 -10.86 2.85
N THR A 112 3.35 -11.67 1.94
CA THR A 112 3.07 -11.58 0.52
C THR A 112 2.78 -12.97 -0.01
N GLU A 113 1.66 -13.12 -0.68
CA GLU A 113 1.21 -14.36 -1.29
C GLU A 113 1.11 -14.15 -2.80
N TYR A 114 1.44 -15.19 -3.55
CA TYR A 114 1.34 -15.18 -5.00
C TYR A 114 0.43 -16.29 -5.46
N PHE A 115 -0.37 -15.99 -6.46
CA PHE A 115 -1.28 -16.94 -7.09
C PHE A 115 -0.97 -16.97 -8.58
N ILE A 116 -0.95 -18.15 -9.18
CA ILE A 116 -0.79 -18.35 -10.63
C ILE A 116 -1.99 -19.08 -11.19
N GLN A 117 -2.39 -18.72 -12.40
CA GLN A 117 -3.45 -19.38 -13.13
C GLN A 117 -2.99 -20.77 -13.58
N ASN A 118 -3.76 -21.81 -13.23
CA ASN A 118 -3.52 -23.17 -13.70
C ASN A 118 -4.10 -23.37 -15.12
N LYS A 119 -3.94 -24.57 -15.70
CA LYS A 119 -4.43 -24.90 -17.05
C LYS A 119 -5.95 -24.79 -17.24
N TYR A 120 -6.72 -24.75 -16.14
CA TYR A 120 -8.18 -24.60 -16.13
C TYR A 120 -8.63 -23.16 -15.87
N GLY A 121 -7.70 -22.21 -15.81
CA GLY A 121 -8.02 -20.82 -15.57
C GLY A 121 -8.16 -20.42 -14.10
N ILE A 122 -7.90 -21.32 -13.15
CA ILE A 122 -8.09 -21.10 -11.71
C ILE A 122 -6.79 -20.59 -11.07
N LEU A 123 -6.89 -19.53 -10.25
CA LEU A 123 -5.76 -19.02 -9.47
C LEU A 123 -5.45 -19.95 -8.29
N VAL A 124 -4.22 -20.45 -8.24
CA VAL A 124 -3.72 -21.31 -7.16
C VAL A 124 -2.49 -20.71 -6.50
N LEU A 125 -2.36 -20.89 -5.19
CA LEU A 125 -1.20 -20.42 -4.42
C LEU A 125 0.10 -21.00 -5.00
N THR A 126 1.14 -20.17 -5.12
CA THR A 126 2.43 -20.56 -5.70
C THR A 126 3.60 -19.87 -5.01
N THR A 127 4.81 -20.35 -5.30
CA THR A 127 6.06 -19.76 -4.81
C THR A 127 6.59 -18.69 -5.76
N HIS A 128 7.51 -17.86 -5.24
CA HIS A 128 8.14 -16.79 -6.00
C HIS A 128 8.97 -17.31 -7.18
N GLU A 129 9.65 -18.45 -7.01
CA GLU A 129 10.52 -19.08 -8.00
C GLU A 129 9.73 -19.44 -9.27
N LYS A 130 8.55 -20.04 -9.09
CA LYS A 130 7.66 -20.45 -10.20
C LYS A 130 7.14 -19.26 -11.01
N ILE A 131 7.08 -18.08 -10.41
CA ILE A 131 6.56 -16.88 -11.08
C ILE A 131 7.63 -15.88 -11.50
N LYS A 132 8.90 -16.12 -11.17
CA LYS A 132 10.00 -15.15 -11.36
C LYS A 132 10.06 -14.60 -12.77
N GLN A 133 9.78 -15.44 -13.78
CA GLN A 133 9.75 -15.04 -15.19
C GLN A 133 8.66 -14.01 -15.54
N TYR A 134 7.56 -13.97 -14.79
CA TYR A 134 6.45 -13.05 -15.00
C TYR A 134 6.68 -11.69 -14.32
N LEU A 135 7.56 -11.64 -13.33
CA LEU A 135 7.75 -10.47 -12.48
C LEU A 135 8.65 -9.41 -13.12
N ARG A 136 8.40 -8.16 -12.77
CA ARG A 136 9.30 -7.04 -13.06
C ARG A 136 10.56 -7.14 -12.20
N LYS A 137 11.73 -6.80 -12.77
CA LYS A 137 12.94 -6.56 -11.97
C LYS A 137 12.70 -5.36 -11.05
N LYS A 138 13.18 -5.44 -9.82
CA LYS A 138 13.13 -4.31 -8.88
C LYS A 138 14.28 -3.35 -9.21
N ASN A 139 13.98 -2.06 -9.23
CA ASN A 139 15.00 -1.01 -9.20
C ASN A 139 15.05 -0.46 -7.79
N ASN A 140 16.22 -0.54 -7.15
CA ASN A 140 16.45 0.02 -5.82
C ASN A 140 17.21 1.34 -5.98
N GLN A 141 16.48 2.44 -6.12
CA GLN A 141 17.05 3.78 -5.99
C GLN A 141 16.27 4.51 -4.92
N SER A 142 16.97 4.96 -3.88
CA SER A 142 16.45 5.85 -2.85
C SER A 142 17.31 7.10 -2.81
N GLN A 143 16.67 8.25 -2.62
CA GLN A 143 17.31 9.56 -2.53
C GLN A 143 17.36 10.08 -1.08
N GLN A 144 17.04 9.24 -0.09
CA GLN A 144 16.88 9.70 1.30
C GLN A 144 18.18 9.70 2.10
N GLU A 145 19.22 9.02 1.61
CA GLU A 145 20.49 8.83 2.34
C GLU A 145 20.30 8.25 3.74
N LEU A 146 19.27 7.41 3.88
CA LEU A 146 18.92 6.73 5.12
C LEU A 146 19.33 5.27 5.06
N THR A 147 19.85 4.78 6.18
CA THR A 147 20.06 3.35 6.43
C THR A 147 18.70 2.65 6.50
N LYS A 148 17.75 3.22 7.25
CA LYS A 148 16.37 2.73 7.32
C LYS A 148 15.41 3.70 6.64
N GLN A 149 15.13 3.43 5.38
CA GLN A 149 14.30 4.29 4.53
C GLN A 149 12.86 4.44 5.03
N VAL A 150 12.33 5.65 4.89
CA VAL A 150 10.91 5.95 5.06
C VAL A 150 10.19 5.64 3.75
N ILE A 151 9.49 4.51 3.70
CA ILE A 151 8.85 4.04 2.47
C ILE A 151 7.48 4.70 2.30
N LEU A 152 7.39 5.66 1.39
CA LEU A 152 6.13 6.28 0.93
C LEU A 152 5.55 5.47 -0.24
N ARG A 153 4.26 5.12 -0.19
CA ARG A 153 3.57 4.44 -1.30
C ARG A 153 2.13 4.90 -1.47
N ASP A 154 1.72 4.93 -2.74
CA ASP A 154 0.35 5.21 -3.15
C ASP A 154 -0.31 3.91 -3.63
N TYR A 155 -1.30 3.41 -2.89
CA TYR A 155 -2.03 2.19 -3.19
C TYR A 155 -3.34 2.51 -3.88
N LYS A 156 -3.57 2.00 -5.10
CA LYS A 156 -4.85 2.21 -5.80
C LYS A 156 -5.99 1.65 -4.93
N LEU A 157 -7.01 2.45 -4.61
CA LEU A 157 -8.13 1.99 -3.78
C LEU A 157 -8.81 0.75 -4.38
N GLY A 158 -8.92 0.71 -5.71
CA GLY A 158 -9.43 -0.46 -6.44
C GLY A 158 -8.63 -1.76 -6.26
N SER A 159 -7.39 -1.69 -5.77
CA SER A 159 -6.58 -2.87 -5.43
C SER A 159 -6.71 -3.30 -3.97
N ILE A 160 -7.33 -2.50 -3.11
CA ILE A 160 -7.50 -2.82 -1.69
C ILE A 160 -8.72 -3.73 -1.56
N ILE A 161 -8.50 -4.92 -1.00
CA ILE A 161 -9.53 -5.96 -0.77
C ILE A 161 -9.82 -6.17 0.72
N GLY A 162 -8.99 -5.61 1.60
CA GLY A 162 -9.21 -5.62 3.04
C GLY A 162 -8.53 -4.45 3.76
N LEU A 163 -9.08 -4.04 4.89
CA LEU A 163 -8.59 -2.93 5.72
C LEU A 163 -8.77 -3.28 7.19
N VAL A 164 -7.76 -3.08 8.02
CA VAL A 164 -7.87 -3.12 9.48
C VAL A 164 -7.50 -1.76 10.02
N MET A 165 -8.44 -1.10 10.70
CA MET A 165 -8.27 0.21 11.31
C MET A 165 -9.29 0.40 12.43
N ASP A 166 -8.90 1.09 13.50
CA ASP A 166 -9.78 1.37 14.65
C ASP A 166 -10.39 0.08 15.26
N SER A 167 -9.58 -0.99 15.35
CA SER A 167 -10.00 -2.32 15.85
C SER A 167 -11.10 -3.02 15.06
N ILE A 168 -11.40 -2.55 13.84
CA ILE A 168 -12.37 -3.16 12.93
C ILE A 168 -11.63 -3.70 11.71
N THR A 169 -11.99 -4.92 11.30
CA THR A 169 -11.58 -5.52 10.04
C THR A 169 -12.68 -5.33 9.00
N TYR A 170 -12.37 -4.64 7.93
CA TYR A 170 -13.26 -4.44 6.80
C TYR A 170 -12.85 -5.36 5.64
N LYS A 171 -13.82 -6.12 5.11
CA LYS A 171 -13.76 -6.71 3.77
C LYS A 171 -14.27 -5.67 2.78
N ILE A 172 -13.53 -5.42 1.71
CA ILE A 172 -13.94 -4.43 0.70
C ILE A 172 -14.85 -5.11 -0.31
N GLY A 173 -16.11 -4.66 -0.36
CA GLY A 173 -17.08 -5.06 -1.38
C GLY A 173 -16.78 -4.40 -2.73
N GLU A 174 -17.29 -5.00 -3.80
CA GLU A 174 -17.21 -4.40 -5.14
C GLU A 174 -18.09 -3.17 -5.29
#